data_AF-A0A7C3TI03-F1
#
_entry.id   AF-A0A7C3TI03-F1
#
_cell.length_a   1.000
_cell.length_b   1.000
_cell.length_c   1.000
_cell.angle_alpha   90.00
_cell.angle_beta   90.00
_cell.angle_gamma   90.00
#
_symmetry.space_group_name_H-M   'P 1'
#
loop_
_entity.id
_entity.type
_entity.pdbx_description
1 polymer ?
#
loop_
_entity_poly.entity_id
_entity_poly.type
_entity_poly.pdbx_seq_one_letter_code
_entity_poly.pdbx_strand_id
1 'polypeptide(L)'
;YRLIASEAQVEHPPLPTVERQIARLANLMKVSAKTERLALQLYKATKSAIIQDGKSPSGLAAAYIYIASVMNSENIPQREVAAVADITDVTVRHRYREILENFVIKQTLKPLKGAA
;
A
#
# COMPACT_ATOMS: atom_id res chain seq x y z
N TYR A 1 -29.33 9.57 -21.73
CA TYR A 1 -30.09 9.21 -20.52
C TYR A 1 -29.61 10.03 -19.33
N ARG A 2 -30.19 11.20 -19.11
CA ARG A 2 -30.25 11.90 -17.80
C ARG A 2 -31.71 11.82 -17.35
N LEU A 3 -31.95 11.90 -16.04
CA LEU A 3 -33.19 11.64 -15.28
C LEU A 3 -33.14 10.21 -14.71
N ILE A 4 -33.08 9.96 -13.41
CA ILE A 4 -33.73 10.62 -12.27
C ILE A 4 -32.76 10.56 -11.08
N ALA A 5 -32.30 11.70 -10.58
CA ALA A 5 -31.65 11.77 -9.27
C ALA A 5 -32.77 11.93 -8.23
N SER A 6 -33.38 10.80 -7.86
CA SER A 6 -34.30 10.72 -6.73
C SER A 6 -33.49 10.84 -5.45
N GLU A 7 -34.01 11.66 -4.54
CA GLU A 7 -33.50 12.04 -3.22
C GLU A 7 -33.26 10.85 -2.28
N ALA A 8 -32.30 10.00 -2.60
CA ALA A 8 -31.62 9.20 -1.60
C ALA A 8 -30.37 10.00 -1.24
N GLN A 9 -30.40 10.68 -0.09
CA GLN A 9 -29.17 11.02 0.65
C GLN A 9 -28.49 9.69 1.04
N VAL A 10 -27.96 8.98 0.05
CA VAL A 10 -26.96 7.95 0.28
C VAL A 10 -25.75 8.75 0.71
N GLU A 11 -25.54 8.88 2.01
CA GLU A 11 -24.23 9.18 2.55
C GLU A 11 -23.29 8.10 1.99
N HIS A 12 -22.68 8.38 0.85
CA HIS A 12 -21.65 7.51 0.31
C HIS A 12 -20.52 7.57 1.33
N PRO A 13 -20.19 6.45 2.02
CA PRO A 13 -19.10 6.48 2.97
C PRO A 13 -17.84 6.92 2.21
N PRO A 14 -17.01 7.80 2.82
CA PRO A 14 -15.81 8.27 2.15
C PRO A 14 -14.97 7.07 1.72
N LEU A 15 -14.35 7.17 0.54
CA LEU A 15 -13.50 6.12 0.03
C LEU A 15 -12.48 5.70 1.11
N PRO A 16 -12.24 4.39 1.29
CA PRO A 16 -11.33 3.93 2.33
C PRO A 16 -9.94 4.53 2.11
N THR A 17 -9.38 5.10 3.17
CA THR A 17 -8.06 5.70 3.14
C THR A 17 -6.97 4.66 2.82
N VAL A 18 -5.84 5.11 2.28
CA VAL A 18 -4.70 4.23 1.96
C VAL A 18 -4.22 3.52 3.23
N GLU A 19 -4.18 4.21 4.37
CA GLU A 19 -3.81 3.65 5.66
C GLU A 19 -4.71 2.48 6.06
N ARG A 20 -6.03 2.61 5.87
CA ARG A 20 -6.99 1.55 6.18
C ARG A 20 -6.84 0.36 5.22
N GLN A 21 -6.52 0.62 3.95
CA GLN A 21 -6.22 -0.43 2.98
C GLN A 21 -4.91 -1.16 3.33
N ILE A 22 -3.87 -0.46 3.76
CA ILE A 22 -2.61 -1.07 4.23
C ILE A 22 -2.90 -2.03 5.39
N ALA A 23 -3.61 -1.58 6.42
CA ALA A 23 -3.97 -2.41 7.57
C ALA A 23 -4.85 -3.62 7.16
N ARG A 24 -5.82 -3.42 6.26
CA ARG A 24 -6.65 -4.51 5.74
C ARG A 24 -5.82 -5.57 5.01
N LEU A 25 -4.96 -5.14 4.09
CA LEU A 25 -4.10 -6.03 3.31
C LEU A 25 -3.12 -6.78 4.21
N ALA A 26 -2.47 -6.07 5.15
CA ALA A 26 -1.56 -6.68 6.10
C ALA A 26 -2.23 -7.83 6.88
N ASN A 27 -3.45 -7.60 7.38
CA ASN A 27 -4.23 -8.62 8.09
C ASN A 27 -4.63 -9.80 7.20
N LEU A 28 -5.11 -9.54 5.98
CA LEU A 28 -5.52 -10.60 5.05
C LEU A 28 -4.35 -11.48 4.61
N MET A 29 -3.18 -10.86 4.41
CA MET A 29 -1.95 -11.53 3.98
C MET A 29 -1.15 -12.11 5.16
N LYS A 30 -1.57 -11.87 6.40
CA LYS A 30 -0.89 -12.30 7.63
C LYS A 30 0.59 -11.87 7.68
N VAL A 31 0.90 -10.68 7.17
CA VAL A 31 2.26 -10.12 7.21
C VAL A 31 2.64 -9.75 8.63
N SER A 32 3.94 -9.64 8.91
CA SER A 32 4.35 -9.25 10.26
C SER A 32 3.93 -7.81 10.61
N ALA A 33 3.70 -7.56 11.89
CA ALA A 33 3.45 -6.19 12.38
C ALA A 33 4.60 -5.22 12.05
N LYS A 34 5.83 -5.73 11.87
CA LYS A 34 6.98 -4.92 11.43
C LYS A 34 6.78 -4.44 9.99
N THR A 35 6.25 -5.29 9.11
CA THR A 35 5.97 -4.98 7.71
C THR A 35 4.79 -4.03 7.56
N GLU A 36 3.71 -4.24 8.31
CA GLU A 36 2.59 -3.29 8.33
C GLU A 36 3.03 -1.90 8.79
N ARG A 37 3.77 -1.82 9.90
CA ARG A 37 4.28 -0.54 10.43
C ARG A 37 5.20 0.16 9.43
N LEU A 38 6.09 -0.59 8.77
CA LEU A 38 6.98 -0.05 7.76
C LEU A 38 6.18 0.48 6.55
N ALA A 39 5.18 -0.26 6.07
CA ALA A 39 4.33 0.18 4.97
C ALA A 39 3.61 1.52 5.29
N LEU A 40 3.07 1.65 6.51
CA LEU A 40 2.45 2.88 6.98
C LEU A 40 3.46 4.04 7.09
N GLN A 41 4.67 3.77 7.57
CA GLN A 41 5.74 4.77 7.66
C GLN A 41 6.18 5.24 6.27
N LEU A 42 6.37 4.32 5.32
CA LEU A 42 6.70 4.64 3.94
C LEU A 42 5.62 5.54 3.35
N TYR A 43 4.35 5.11 3.43
CA TYR A 43 3.23 5.91 2.92
C TYR A 43 3.17 7.31 3.53
N LYS A 44 3.39 7.45 4.84
CA LYS A 44 3.41 8.77 5.50
C LYS A 44 4.59 9.63 5.04
N ALA A 45 5.75 9.03 4.84
CA ALA A 45 6.97 9.73 4.40
C ALA A 45 6.91 10.15 2.91
N THR A 46 6.18 9.40 2.08
CA THR A 46 6.04 9.65 0.64
C THR A 46 4.68 10.24 0.27
N LYS A 47 3.91 10.71 1.25
CA LYS A 47 2.59 11.35 1.05
C LYS A 47 2.76 12.66 0.29
N SER A 48 2.68 12.61 -1.03
CA SER A 48 2.77 13.76 -1.93
C SER A 48 1.61 13.76 -2.93
N ALA A 49 1.22 14.94 -3.40
CA ALA A 49 0.16 15.08 -4.41
C ALA A 49 0.48 14.27 -5.68
N ILE A 50 1.77 14.21 -6.07
CA ILE A 50 2.25 13.45 -7.25
C ILE A 50 1.90 11.96 -7.14
N ILE A 51 2.09 11.33 -5.97
CA ILE A 51 1.77 9.90 -5.79
C ILE A 51 0.26 9.67 -5.62
N GLN A 52 -0.52 10.65 -5.17
CA GLN A 52 -1.94 10.41 -4.83
C GLN A 52 -2.91 10.79 -5.94
N ASP A 53 -2.55 11.71 -6.84
CA ASP A 53 -3.48 12.28 -7.80
C ASP A 53 -4.05 11.22 -8.77
N GLY A 54 -5.38 11.11 -8.79
CA GLY A 54 -6.14 10.18 -9.63
C GLY A 54 -5.92 8.68 -9.36
N LYS A 55 -5.27 8.29 -8.24
CA LYS A 55 -4.83 6.90 -8.01
C LYS A 55 -5.68 6.17 -6.98
N SER A 56 -5.93 4.88 -7.24
CA SER A 56 -6.74 4.06 -6.34
C SER A 56 -6.01 3.78 -5.02
N PRO A 57 -6.69 3.95 -3.86
CA PRO A 57 -6.10 3.67 -2.56
C PRO A 57 -5.58 2.23 -2.41
N SER A 58 -6.30 1.25 -2.99
CA SER A 58 -5.90 -0.16 -2.98
C SER A 58 -4.58 -0.40 -3.71
N GLY A 59 -4.37 0.25 -4.86
CA GLY A 59 -3.12 0.11 -5.63
C GLY A 59 -1.91 0.69 -4.92
N LEU A 60 -2.09 1.84 -4.25
CA LEU A 60 -1.05 2.43 -3.42
C LEU A 60 -0.74 1.55 -2.20
N ALA A 61 -1.77 1.09 -1.48
CA ALA A 61 -1.60 0.22 -0.32
C ALA A 61 -0.86 -1.07 -0.67
N ALA A 62 -1.23 -1.71 -1.78
CA ALA A 62 -0.56 -2.90 -2.29
C ALA A 62 0.93 -2.65 -2.57
N ALA A 63 1.27 -1.52 -3.19
CA ALA A 63 2.66 -1.17 -3.45
C ALA A 63 3.48 -0.95 -2.16
N TYR A 64 2.92 -0.24 -1.16
CA TYR A 64 3.60 -0.05 0.12
C TYR A 64 3.80 -1.35 0.90
N ILE A 65 2.81 -2.24 0.90
CA ILE A 65 2.94 -3.59 1.49
C ILE A 65 4.03 -4.38 0.78
N TYR A 66 4.05 -4.37 -0.56
CA TYR A 66 5.07 -5.07 -1.32
C TYR A 66 6.48 -4.56 -1.00
N ILE A 67 6.71 -3.24 -1.07
CA ILE A 67 8.01 -2.63 -0.74
C ILE A 67 8.44 -2.97 0.69
N ALA A 68 7.53 -2.82 1.66
CA ALA A 68 7.84 -3.14 3.05
C ALA A 68 8.18 -4.62 3.26
N SER A 69 7.50 -5.54 2.56
CA SER A 69 7.76 -6.98 2.65
C SER A 69 9.15 -7.34 2.12
N VAL A 70 9.58 -6.70 1.03
CA VAL A 70 10.93 -6.89 0.47
C VAL A 70 11.99 -6.35 1.44
N MET A 71 11.77 -5.16 1.99
CA MET A 71 12.66 -4.54 2.97
C MET A 71 12.82 -5.36 4.27
N ASN A 72 11.78 -6.07 4.67
CA ASN A 72 11.81 -6.95 5.84
C ASN A 72 12.14 -8.42 5.53
N SER A 73 12.52 -8.75 4.30
CA SER A 73 12.85 -10.11 3.86
C SER A 73 11.69 -11.12 3.97
N GLU A 74 10.45 -10.66 3.97
CA GLU A 74 9.24 -11.51 3.85
C GLU A 74 8.97 -11.90 2.38
N ASN A 75 9.46 -11.10 1.43
CA ASN A 75 9.51 -11.42 -0.02
C ASN A 75 8.20 -11.94 -0.62
N ILE A 76 7.10 -11.27 -0.30
CA ILE A 76 5.77 -11.64 -0.78
C ILE A 76 5.68 -11.40 -2.30
N PRO A 77 5.21 -12.37 -3.11
CA PRO A 77 5.04 -12.19 -4.55
C PRO A 77 4.06 -11.07 -4.90
N GLN A 78 4.38 -10.24 -5.91
CA GLN A 78 3.49 -9.15 -6.38
C GLN A 78 2.10 -9.65 -6.77
N ARG A 79 2.02 -10.82 -7.40
CA ARG A 79 0.76 -11.49 -7.79
C ARG A 79 -0.16 -11.80 -6.60
N GLU A 80 0.44 -12.10 -5.45
CA GLU A 80 -0.31 -12.44 -4.23
C GLU A 80 -0.87 -11.18 -3.58
N VAL A 81 -0.06 -10.13 -3.50
CA VAL A 81 -0.52 -8.81 -3.05
C VAL A 81 -1.63 -8.29 -3.96
N ALA A 82 -1.47 -8.45 -5.28
CA ALA A 82 -2.46 -8.05 -6.28
C ALA A 82 -3.80 -8.79 -6.11
N ALA A 83 -3.76 -10.11 -5.93
CA ALA A 83 -4.94 -10.94 -5.71
C ALA A 83 -5.73 -10.52 -4.46
N VAL A 84 -5.04 -10.23 -3.35
CA VAL A 84 -5.70 -9.81 -2.09
C VAL A 84 -6.21 -8.37 -2.13
N ALA A 85 -5.56 -7.54 -2.95
CA ALA A 85 -5.97 -6.16 -3.20
C ALA A 85 -7.05 -6.01 -4.29
N ASP A 86 -7.45 -7.11 -4.94
CA ASP A 86 -8.40 -7.15 -6.05
C ASP A 86 -7.99 -6.23 -7.21
N ILE A 87 -6.71 -6.31 -7.60
CA ILE A 87 -6.11 -5.55 -8.69
C ILE A 87 -5.18 -6.44 -9.51
N THR A 88 -4.69 -5.92 -10.64
CA THR A 88 -3.69 -6.63 -11.45
C THR A 88 -2.29 -6.50 -10.86
N ASP A 89 -1.47 -7.53 -11.07
CA ASP A 89 -0.05 -7.54 -10.76
C ASP A 89 0.70 -6.40 -11.49
N VAL A 90 0.29 -6.08 -12.72
CA VAL A 90 0.81 -4.92 -13.48
C VAL A 90 0.55 -3.60 -12.74
N THR A 91 -0.61 -3.46 -12.08
CA THR A 91 -0.93 -2.28 -11.28
C THR A 91 0.02 -2.16 -10.09
N VAL A 92 0.23 -3.25 -9.34
CA VAL A 92 1.22 -3.28 -8.25
C VAL A 92 2.61 -2.91 -8.77
N ARG A 93 3.00 -3.49 -9.92
CA ARG A 93 4.30 -3.28 -10.55
C ARG A 93 4.55 -1.82 -10.92
N HIS A 94 3.57 -1.19 -11.56
CA HIS A 94 3.66 0.22 -11.92
C HIS A 94 3.78 1.11 -10.68
N ARG A 95 2.97 0.84 -9.66
CA ARG A 95 2.90 1.69 -8.45
C ARG A 95 4.16 1.62 -7.59
N TYR A 96 4.74 0.44 -7.39
CA TYR A 96 5.98 0.37 -6.61
C TYR A 96 7.15 1.04 -7.34
N ARG A 97 7.24 0.90 -8.68
CA ARG A 97 8.27 1.59 -9.48
C ARG A 97 8.15 3.09 -9.36
N GLU A 98 6.94 3.61 -9.54
CA GLU A 98 6.65 5.03 -9.42
C GLU A 98 7.06 5.59 -8.05
N ILE A 99 6.82 4.84 -6.96
CA ILE A 99 7.28 5.23 -5.62
C ILE A 99 8.82 5.26 -5.55
N LEU A 100 9.51 4.24 -6.08
CA LEU A 100 10.96 4.14 -6.01
C LEU A 100 11.70 5.11 -6.95
N GLU A 101 11.07 5.54 -8.04
CA GLU A 101 11.62 6.54 -8.96
C GLU A 101 11.56 7.95 -8.38
N ASN A 102 10.55 8.24 -7.56
CA ASN A 102 10.34 9.57 -6.98
C ASN A 102 10.95 9.73 -5.57
N PHE A 103 11.26 8.62 -4.87
CA PHE A 103 11.69 8.67 -3.47
C PHE A 103 12.88 7.77 -3.20
N VAL A 104 13.88 8.31 -2.48
CA VAL A 104 15.01 7.54 -1.97
C VAL A 104 14.64 6.97 -0.60
N ILE A 105 14.46 5.66 -0.53
CA ILE A 105 14.15 4.95 0.72
C ILE A 105 15.46 4.47 1.35
N LYS A 106 15.76 4.95 2.57
CA LYS A 106 16.91 4.51 3.36
C LYS A 106 16.43 3.68 4.56
N GLN A 107 16.97 2.48 4.72
CA GLN A 107 16.71 1.67 5.92
C GLN A 107 17.96 1.53 6.76
N THR A 108 17.86 1.93 8.03
CA THR A 108 18.91 1.72 9.02
C THR A 108 18.76 0.32 9.60
N LEU A 109 19.69 -0.57 9.28
CA LEU A 109 19.78 -1.89 9.88
C LEU A 109 20.48 -1.77 11.23
N LYS A 110 19.83 -2.23 12.31
CA LYS A 110 20.50 -2.40 13.59
C LYS A 110 21.33 -3.70 13.52
N PRO A 111 22.58 -3.70 13.99
CA PRO A 111 23.37 -4.92 14.06
C PRO A 111 22.64 -5.94 14.94
N LEU A 112 22.66 -7.21 14.51
CA LEU A 112 22.12 -8.32 15.28
C LEU A 112 22.89 -8.38 16.61
N LYS A 113 22.21 -8.09 17.72
CA LYS A 113 22.76 -8.34 19.05
C LYS A 113 22.83 -9.87 19.23
N GLY A 114 24.03 -10.45 19.18
CA GLY A 114 24.26 -11.85 19.57
C GLY A 114 24.99 -12.74 18.56
N ALA A 115 26.04 -12.24 17.90
CA ALA A 115 27.07 -13.11 17.34
C ALA A 115 28.34 -12.98 18.19
N ALA A 116 28.27 -13.46 19.43
CA ALA A 116 29.40 -13.67 20.33
C ALA A 116 29.08 -14.89 21.20
#